data_AF-A0A7X3QE13-F1
#
_entry.id   AF-A0A7X3QE13-F1
#
_cell.length_a   1.000
_cell.length_b   1.000
_cell.length_c   1.000
_cell.angle_alpha   90.00
_cell.angle_beta   90.00
_cell.angle_gamma   90.00
#
_symmetry.space_group_name_H-M   'P 1'
#
loop_
_entity.id
_entity.type
_entity.pdbx_description
1 polymer ?
#
loop_
_entity_poly.entity_id
_entity_poly.type
_entity_poly.pdbx_seq_one_letter_code
_entity_poly.pdbx_strand_id
1 'polypeptide(L)'
;MGDWLGLPVQASAHAGEIDQMIILIHYLMFILFIGWGIYFVWVLIRFRASANPRANYTGVTSHTSSYLEIAIAAIEAVLLIGFAIPAWANRVNEFPPEDESTVVHMIARQFEWHAHYPGADGRFGRRAQSPITPTHVVGLDRRDPAPAPHRG
;
A
#
# COMPACT_ATOMS: atom_id res chain seq x y z
N MET A 1 -0.08 0.46 21.32
CA MET A 1 -0.31 1.76 20.64
C MET A 1 -1.13 1.62 19.35
N GLY A 2 -1.22 0.44 18.71
CA GLY A 2 -2.06 0.23 17.52
C GLY A 2 -3.56 -0.02 17.78
N ASP A 3 -3.93 -0.40 19.00
CA ASP A 3 -5.29 -0.83 19.36
C ASP A 3 -6.37 0.23 19.07
N TRP A 4 -6.02 1.52 19.16
CA TRP A 4 -6.94 2.63 18.88
C TRP A 4 -7.31 2.79 17.39
N LEU A 5 -6.48 2.28 16.47
CA LEU A 5 -6.71 2.29 15.03
C LEU A 5 -7.45 1.04 14.57
N GLY A 6 -7.74 0.09 15.49
CA GLY A 6 -8.40 -1.17 15.17
C GLY A 6 -7.56 -2.07 14.28
N LEU A 7 -6.22 -1.99 14.37
CA LEU A 7 -5.33 -2.87 13.60
C LEU A 7 -5.50 -4.33 14.05
N PRO A 8 -5.42 -5.29 13.11
CA PRO A 8 -5.50 -6.71 13.45
C PRO A 8 -4.30 -7.14 14.29
N VAL A 9 -4.41 -8.30 14.94
CA VAL A 9 -3.29 -8.88 15.68
C VAL A 9 -2.10 -9.15 14.75
N GLN A 10 -0.89 -8.85 15.23
CA GLN A 10 0.33 -9.09 14.48
C GLN A 10 0.55 -10.59 14.29
N ALA A 11 0.64 -11.03 13.03
CA ALA A 11 0.77 -12.43 12.65
C ALA A 11 2.08 -12.75 11.88
N SER A 12 2.99 -11.78 11.77
CA SER A 12 4.30 -11.95 11.13
C SER A 12 5.36 -11.07 11.79
N ALA A 13 6.64 -11.41 11.61
CA ALA A 13 7.76 -10.61 12.11
C ALA A 13 7.75 -9.16 11.56
N HIS A 14 7.25 -8.97 10.33
CA HIS A 14 7.17 -7.65 9.70
C HIS A 14 5.94 -6.83 10.11
N ALA A 15 4.92 -7.46 10.71
CA ALA A 15 3.67 -6.79 11.06
C ALA A 15 3.91 -5.61 12.03
N GLY A 16 4.81 -5.76 13.00
CA GLY A 16 5.10 -4.71 13.97
C GLY A 16 5.67 -3.43 13.35
N GLU A 17 6.57 -3.56 12.37
CA GLU A 17 7.14 -2.40 11.67
C GLU A 17 6.12 -1.70 10.77
N ILE A 18 5.24 -2.48 10.13
CA ILE A 18 4.14 -1.95 9.33
C ILE A 18 3.16 -1.18 10.23
N ASP A 19 2.78 -1.74 11.38
CA ASP A 19 1.89 -1.08 12.34
C ASP A 19 2.48 0.25 12.83
N GLN A 20 3.78 0.27 13.15
CA GLN A 20 4.48 1.50 13.55
C GLN A 20 4.47 2.56 12.45
N MET A 21 4.74 2.16 11.21
CA MET A 21 4.68 3.05 10.05
C MET A 21 3.26 3.62 9.86
N ILE A 22 2.24 2.78 9.97
CA ILE A 22 0.83 3.19 9.88
C ILE A 22 0.52 4.23 10.98
N ILE A 23 0.89 3.96 12.23
CA ILE A 23 0.66 4.89 13.35
C ILE A 23 1.34 6.24 13.09
N LEU A 24 2.61 6.24 12.68
CA LEU A 24 3.37 7.46 12.38
C LEU A 24 2.69 8.30 11.29
N ILE A 25 2.28 7.65 10.19
CA ILE A 25 1.59 8.33 9.07
C ILE A 25 0.26 8.93 9.55
N HIS A 26 -0.51 8.23 10.39
CA HIS A 26 -1.77 8.74 10.92
C HIS A 26 -1.54 9.98 11.81
N TYR A 27 -0.49 9.99 12.64
CA TYR A 27 -0.13 11.18 13.40
C TYR A 27 0.27 12.35 12.51
N LEU A 28 1.07 12.10 11.46
CA LEU A 28 1.43 13.12 10.48
C LEU A 28 0.20 13.73 9.81
N MET A 29 -0.71 12.88 9.32
CA MET A 29 -1.97 13.30 8.71
C MET A 29 -2.83 14.11 9.69
N PHE A 30 -2.92 13.67 10.95
CA PHE A 30 -3.67 14.37 11.98
C PHE A 30 -3.09 15.76 12.28
N ILE A 31 -1.77 15.88 12.41
CA ILE A 31 -1.09 17.18 12.63
C ILE A 31 -1.33 18.12 11.45
N LEU A 32 -1.18 17.62 10.22
CA LEU A 32 -1.45 18.41 9.00
C LEU A 32 -2.91 18.86 8.96
N PHE A 33 -3.86 17.96 9.25
CA PHE A 33 -5.28 18.27 9.28
C PHE A 33 -5.61 19.38 10.29
N ILE A 34 -5.07 19.30 11.50
CA ILE A 34 -5.26 20.33 12.52
C ILE A 34 -4.60 21.65 12.09
N GLY A 35 -3.38 21.62 11.59
CA GLY A 35 -2.67 22.82 11.13
C GLY A 35 -3.43 23.56 10.01
N TRP A 36 -3.80 22.83 8.96
CA TRP A 36 -4.59 23.37 7.85
C TRP A 36 -6.00 23.78 8.29
N GLY A 37 -6.63 23.02 9.18
CA GLY A 37 -7.94 23.34 9.74
C GLY A 37 -7.93 24.66 10.53
N ILE A 38 -6.92 24.87 11.39
CA ILE A 38 -6.74 26.13 12.12
C ILE A 38 -6.51 27.28 11.14
N TYR A 39 -5.63 27.12 10.17
CA TYR A 39 -5.37 28.15 9.15
C TYR A 39 -6.64 28.51 8.38
N PHE A 40 -7.40 27.51 7.94
CA PHE A 40 -8.66 27.69 7.22
C PHE A 40 -9.68 28.47 8.05
N VAL A 41 -9.91 28.06 9.31
CA VAL A 41 -10.81 28.76 10.23
C VAL A 41 -10.33 30.19 10.49
N TRP A 42 -9.03 30.40 10.66
CA TRP A 42 -8.45 31.72 10.82
C TRP A 42 -8.70 32.60 9.59
N VAL A 43 -8.52 32.09 8.36
CA VAL A 43 -8.82 32.81 7.12
C VAL A 43 -10.29 33.21 7.08
N LEU A 44 -11.22 32.31 7.41
CA LEU A 44 -12.65 32.62 7.45
C LEU A 44 -12.97 33.75 8.43
N ILE A 45 -12.39 33.75 9.63
CA ILE A 45 -12.62 34.79 10.64
C ILE A 45 -11.96 36.11 10.22
N ARG A 46 -10.70 36.06 9.75
CA ARG A 46 -9.88 37.24 9.45
C ARG A 46 -10.33 37.96 8.20
N PHE A 47 -10.81 37.22 7.20
CA PHE A 47 -11.21 37.71 5.87
C PHE A 47 -12.73 37.68 5.64
N ARG A 48 -13.55 37.49 6.69
CA ARG A 48 -15.02 37.60 6.57
C ARG A 48 -15.46 38.94 5.99
N ALA A 49 -16.58 38.93 5.26
CA ALA A 49 -17.13 40.10 4.58
C ALA A 49 -17.42 41.28 5.52
N SER A 50 -17.83 41.02 6.77
CA SER A 50 -18.08 42.09 7.75
C SER A 50 -16.81 42.85 8.17
N ALA A 51 -15.63 42.20 8.10
CA ALA A 51 -14.35 42.80 8.44
C ALA A 51 -13.57 43.28 7.20
N ASN A 52 -13.81 42.70 6.03
CA ASN A 52 -13.20 43.06 4.75
C ASN A 52 -14.28 43.14 3.66
N PRO A 53 -15.02 44.27 3.57
CA PRO A 53 -16.23 44.37 2.73
C PRO A 53 -15.94 44.42 1.22
N ARG A 54 -14.71 44.79 0.84
CA ARG A 54 -14.24 44.80 -0.54
C ARG A 54 -13.14 43.76 -0.69
N ALA A 55 -13.38 42.77 -1.54
CA ALA A 55 -12.37 41.79 -1.90
C ALA A 55 -11.26 42.48 -2.70
N ASN A 56 -10.00 42.12 -2.42
CA ASN A 56 -8.89 42.57 -3.24
C ASN A 56 -8.74 41.64 -4.46
N TYR A 57 -9.09 42.14 -5.64
CA TYR A 57 -9.03 41.38 -6.90
C TYR A 57 -7.67 41.45 -7.59
N THR A 58 -6.73 42.29 -7.12
CA THR A 58 -5.38 42.37 -7.69
C THR A 58 -4.45 41.24 -7.21
N GLY A 59 -4.90 40.41 -6.26
CA GLY A 59 -4.15 39.25 -5.77
C GLY A 59 -2.84 39.63 -5.06
N VAL A 60 -2.00 38.63 -4.77
CA VAL A 60 -0.62 38.87 -4.33
C VAL A 60 0.15 39.40 -5.55
N THR A 61 0.50 40.69 -5.53
CA THR A 61 1.25 41.33 -6.63
C THR A 61 2.74 41.01 -6.61
N SER A 62 3.23 40.31 -5.57
CA SER A 62 4.62 39.88 -5.45
C SER A 62 4.80 38.40 -5.85
N HIS A 63 5.93 38.08 -6.47
CA HIS A 63 6.33 36.70 -6.79
C HIS A 63 6.58 35.82 -5.55
N THR A 64 6.39 36.34 -4.33
CA THR A 64 6.61 35.64 -3.06
C THR A 64 5.75 34.39 -2.91
N SER A 65 4.49 34.41 -3.38
CA SER A 65 3.63 33.21 -3.38
C SER A 65 4.21 32.13 -4.29
N SER A 66 4.61 32.51 -5.50
CA SER A 66 5.19 31.58 -6.48
C SER A 66 6.51 30.97 -5.99
N TYR A 67 7.36 31.74 -5.30
CA TYR A 67 8.59 31.20 -4.71
C TYR A 67 8.32 30.22 -3.57
N LEU A 68 7.30 30.49 -2.73
CA LEU A 68 6.91 29.57 -1.67
C LEU A 68 6.38 28.26 -2.24
N GLU A 69 5.52 28.33 -3.27
CA GLU A 69 4.98 27.15 -3.97
C GLU A 69 6.09 26.30 -4.58
N ILE A 70 7.05 26.93 -5.29
CA ILE A 70 8.20 26.22 -5.87
C ILE A 70 9.07 25.60 -4.78
N ALA A 71 9.30 26.30 -3.66
CA ALA A 71 10.07 25.77 -2.55
C ALA A 71 9.41 24.54 -1.92
N ILE A 72 8.09 24.58 -1.71
CA ILE A 72 7.32 23.45 -1.19
C ILE A 72 7.39 22.27 -2.16
N ALA A 73 7.16 22.51 -3.46
CA ALA A 73 7.23 21.47 -4.49
C ALA A 73 8.63 20.84 -4.58
N ALA A 74 9.69 21.64 -4.44
CA ALA A 74 11.06 21.13 -4.43
C ALA A 74 11.36 20.26 -3.20
N ILE A 75 10.91 20.69 -2.01
CA ILE A 75 11.06 19.91 -0.78
C ILE A 75 10.30 18.58 -0.90
N GLU A 76 9.08 18.61 -1.43
CA GLU A 76 8.27 17.42 -1.65
C GLU A 76 8.92 16.47 -2.65
N ALA A 77 9.46 16.98 -3.76
CA ALA A 77 10.19 16.17 -4.73
C ALA A 77 11.41 15.48 -4.10
N VAL A 78 12.17 16.19 -3.25
CA VAL A 78 13.31 15.60 -2.53
C VAL A 78 12.85 14.53 -1.55
N LEU A 79 11.76 14.75 -0.81
CA LEU A 79 11.21 13.75 0.12
C LEU A 79 10.73 12.49 -0.63
N LEU A 80 10.02 12.64 -1.74
CA LEU A 80 9.49 11.52 -2.50
C LEU A 80 10.59 10.74 -3.22
N ILE A 81 11.45 11.44 -3.98
CA ILE A 81 12.47 10.81 -4.81
C ILE A 81 13.67 10.35 -3.97
N GLY A 82 14.10 11.15 -3.00
CA GLY A 82 15.28 10.88 -2.19
C GLY A 82 15.04 9.90 -1.04
N PHE A 83 13.80 9.81 -0.52
CA PHE A 83 13.51 9.02 0.67
C PHE A 83 12.37 8.01 0.45
N ALA A 84 11.18 8.47 0.06
CA ALA A 84 10.00 7.61 0.04
C ALA A 84 10.09 6.46 -0.98
N ILE A 85 10.48 6.76 -2.22
CA ILE A 85 10.61 5.75 -3.29
C ILE A 85 11.70 4.71 -2.95
N PRO A 86 12.93 5.09 -2.56
CA PRO A 86 13.95 4.12 -2.15
C PRO A 86 13.54 3.28 -0.93
N ALA A 87 12.91 3.90 0.08
CA ALA A 87 12.45 3.18 1.27
C ALA A 87 11.39 2.12 0.94
N TRP A 88 10.44 2.44 0.05
CA TRP A 88 9.50 1.46 -0.49
C TRP A 88 10.25 0.34 -1.20
N ALA A 89 11.14 0.67 -2.14
CA ALA A 89 11.84 -0.30 -2.97
C ALA A 89 12.60 -1.34 -2.14
N ASN A 90 13.27 -0.92 -1.06
CA ASN A 90 13.95 -1.83 -0.15
C ASN A 90 12.97 -2.79 0.55
N ARG A 91 11.81 -2.29 0.97
CA ARG A 91 10.80 -3.09 1.69
C ARG A 91 10.17 -4.19 0.82
N VAL A 92 9.84 -3.91 -0.44
CA VAL A 92 9.05 -4.85 -1.27
C VAL A 92 9.87 -5.86 -2.04
N ASN A 93 11.19 -5.67 -2.17
CA ASN A 93 12.04 -6.54 -2.96
C ASN A 93 12.82 -7.57 -2.11
N GLU A 94 12.67 -7.52 -0.78
CA GLU A 94 13.37 -8.41 0.14
C GLU A 94 12.54 -9.68 0.39
N PHE A 95 12.52 -10.57 -0.61
CA PHE A 95 11.92 -11.90 -0.45
C PHE A 95 12.96 -12.90 0.06
N PRO A 96 12.60 -13.77 1.01
CA PRO A 96 13.46 -14.90 1.38
C PRO A 96 13.66 -15.83 0.17
N PRO A 97 14.79 -16.55 0.10
CA PRO A 97 15.02 -17.55 -0.94
C PRO A 97 13.93 -18.62 -0.94
N GLU A 98 13.64 -19.21 -2.11
CA GLU A 98 12.56 -20.21 -2.25
C GLU A 98 12.78 -21.45 -1.38
N ASP A 99 14.03 -21.85 -1.16
CA ASP A 99 14.43 -23.00 -0.35
C ASP A 99 14.23 -22.80 1.15
N GLU A 100 14.13 -21.55 1.60
CA GLU A 100 13.79 -21.19 2.99
C GLU A 100 12.29 -20.90 3.17
N SER A 101 11.50 -21.06 2.09
CA SER A 101 10.10 -20.63 2.02
C SER A 101 9.14 -21.78 1.75
N THR A 102 7.92 -21.70 2.29
CA THR A 102 6.83 -22.60 1.87
C THR A 102 6.26 -22.09 0.55
N VAL A 103 6.58 -22.76 -0.56
CA VAL A 103 6.10 -22.38 -1.89
C VAL A 103 4.66 -22.87 -2.10
N VAL A 104 3.75 -21.96 -2.46
CA VAL A 104 2.34 -22.25 -2.74
C VAL A 104 1.93 -21.60 -4.06
N HIS A 105 1.28 -22.36 -4.94
CA HIS A 105 0.65 -21.82 -6.14
C HIS A 105 -0.77 -21.33 -5.83
N MET A 106 -0.99 -20.02 -5.98
CA MET A 106 -2.32 -19.41 -5.85
C MET A 106 -2.98 -19.29 -7.22
N ILE A 107 -4.22 -19.80 -7.35
CA ILE A 107 -5.02 -19.73 -8.58
C ILE A 107 -6.26 -18.91 -8.30
N ALA A 108 -6.37 -17.76 -8.99
CA ALA A 108 -7.51 -16.86 -8.87
C ALA A 108 -8.58 -17.18 -9.92
N ARG A 109 -9.84 -17.26 -9.49
CA ARG A 109 -11.03 -17.25 -10.34
C ARG A 109 -12.05 -16.28 -9.77
N GLN A 110 -12.99 -15.82 -10.58
CA GLN A 110 -14.11 -15.01 -10.05
C GLN A 110 -15.15 -15.98 -9.46
N PHE A 111 -15.46 -16.00 -8.16
CA PHE A 111 -14.94 -15.23 -7.02
C PHE A 111 -14.32 -16.17 -5.97
N GLU A 112 -13.35 -16.99 -6.40
CA GLU A 112 -12.75 -18.05 -5.59
C GLU A 112 -11.22 -18.08 -5.76
N TRP A 113 -10.54 -18.55 -4.71
CA TRP A 113 -9.09 -18.72 -4.68
C TRP A 113 -8.77 -20.17 -4.34
N HIS A 114 -7.92 -20.81 -5.14
CA HIS A 114 -7.45 -22.17 -4.91
C HIS A 114 -5.95 -22.14 -4.63
N ALA A 115 -5.55 -22.67 -3.48
CA ALA A 115 -4.14 -22.88 -3.13
C ALA A 115 -3.72 -24.30 -3.52
N HIS A 116 -2.56 -24.42 -4.16
CA HIS A 116 -1.97 -25.70 -4.54
C HIS A 116 -0.56 -25.80 -3.98
N TYR A 117 -0.33 -26.85 -3.18
CA TYR A 117 0.97 -27.17 -2.59
C TYR A 117 1.78 -28.07 -3.53
N PRO A 118 3.12 -28.01 -3.49
CA PRO A 118 3.95 -28.95 -4.23
C PRO A 118 3.76 -30.38 -3.74
N GLY A 119 4.11 -31.35 -4.59
CA GLY A 119 4.17 -32.76 -4.20
C GLY A 119 5.24 -33.00 -3.12
N ALA A 120 5.30 -34.23 -2.59
CA ALA A 120 6.32 -34.63 -1.62
C ALA A 120 7.76 -34.52 -2.17
N ASP A 121 7.92 -34.45 -3.49
CA ASP A 121 9.16 -34.21 -4.21
C ASP A 121 9.52 -32.71 -4.33
N GLY A 122 8.71 -31.81 -3.75
CA GLY A 122 8.90 -30.37 -3.81
C GLY A 122 8.55 -29.75 -5.17
N ARG A 123 8.01 -30.53 -6.10
CA ARG A 123 7.71 -30.08 -7.48
C ARG A 123 6.20 -29.94 -7.68
N PHE A 124 5.84 -29.02 -8.57
CA PHE A 124 4.47 -28.89 -9.03
C PHE A 124 4.22 -29.79 -10.24
N GLY A 125 3.11 -30.53 -10.20
CA GLY A 125 2.64 -31.29 -11.36
C GLY A 125 2.38 -30.38 -12.57
N ARG A 126 2.63 -30.91 -13.76
CA ARG A 126 2.44 -30.25 -15.04
C ARG A 126 0.98 -29.82 -15.18
N ARG A 127 0.78 -28.59 -15.66
CA ARG A 127 -0.56 -28.10 -16.01
C ARG A 127 -0.83 -28.36 -17.48
N ALA A 128 -1.99 -28.94 -17.79
CA ALA A 128 -2.46 -29.09 -19.16
C ALA A 128 -3.20 -27.82 -19.59
N GLN A 129 -3.14 -27.48 -20.88
CA GLN A 129 -3.96 -26.41 -21.49
C GLN A 129 -5.45 -26.81 -21.62
N SER A 130 -5.90 -27.83 -20.86
CA SER A 130 -7.28 -28.30 -20.87
C SER A 130 -8.21 -27.18 -20.40
N PRO A 131 -9.43 -27.07 -20.96
CA PRO A 131 -10.38 -26.09 -20.49
C PRO A 131 -10.59 -26.22 -18.98
N ILE A 132 -10.34 -25.11 -18.31
CA ILE A 132 -10.65 -24.84 -16.93
C ILE A 132 -12.15 -25.13 -16.72
N THR A 133 -12.47 -26.17 -15.95
CA THR A 133 -13.85 -26.56 -15.62
C THR A 133 -14.10 -26.43 -14.12
N PRO A 134 -15.37 -26.42 -13.67
CA PRO A 134 -15.70 -26.37 -12.23
C PRO A 134 -15.12 -27.53 -11.43
N THR A 135 -14.90 -28.69 -12.07
CA THR A 135 -14.31 -29.89 -11.44
C THR A 135 -12.81 -30.05 -11.70
N HIS A 136 -12.20 -29.14 -12.46
CA HIS A 136 -10.77 -29.15 -12.81
C HIS A 136 -10.20 -27.74 -12.66
N VAL A 137 -10.23 -27.26 -11.41
CA VAL A 137 -9.96 -25.85 -11.11
C VAL A 137 -8.47 -25.48 -11.21
N VAL A 138 -7.59 -26.45 -10.96
CA VAL A 138 -6.13 -26.28 -10.93
C VAL A 138 -5.48 -26.51 -12.31
N GLY A 139 -6.18 -27.16 -13.25
CA GLY A 139 -5.64 -27.43 -14.59
C GLY A 139 -4.54 -28.50 -14.62
N LEU A 140 -4.42 -29.35 -13.59
CA LEU A 140 -3.39 -30.39 -13.50
C LEU A 140 -3.54 -31.43 -14.61
N ASP A 141 -2.45 -31.74 -15.31
CA ASP A 141 -2.40 -32.85 -16.24
C ASP A 141 -2.48 -34.17 -15.47
N ARG A 142 -3.59 -34.90 -15.61
CA ARG A 142 -3.80 -36.17 -14.92
C ARG A 142 -2.94 -37.31 -15.48
N ARG A 143 -2.24 -37.06 -16.59
CA ARG A 143 -1.31 -38.01 -17.23
C ARG A 143 0.14 -37.77 -16.82
N ASP A 144 0.40 -36.73 -16.02
CA ASP A 144 1.73 -36.49 -15.48
C ASP A 144 2.07 -37.57 -14.45
N PRO A 145 3.21 -38.29 -14.60
CA PRO A 145 3.68 -39.26 -13.62
C PRO A 145 4.16 -38.62 -12.30
N ALA A 146 4.30 -37.28 -12.23
CA ALA A 146 4.55 -36.59 -10.96
C ALA A 146 3.44 -36.90 -9.94
N PRO A 147 3.77 -37.12 -8.65
CA PRO A 147 2.80 -37.58 -7.67
C PRO A 147 1.65 -36.57 -7.53
N ALA A 148 0.42 -37.07 -7.68
CA ALA A 148 -0.78 -36.28 -7.44
C ALA A 148 -0.75 -35.72 -6.01
N PRO A 149 -1.19 -34.46 -5.78
CA PRO A 149 -1.26 -33.91 -4.44
C PRO A 149 -2.17 -34.79 -3.57
N HIS A 150 -1.75 -35.00 -2.32
CA HIS A 150 -2.53 -35.74 -1.32
C HIS A 150 -3.96 -35.18 -1.26
N ARG A 151 -4.95 -36.04 -1.51
CA ARG A 151 -6.36 -35.72 -1.23
C ARG A 151 -6.57 -35.81 0.28
N GLY A 152 -6.39 -34.68 0.96
CA GLY A 152 -6.93 -34.43 2.30
C GLY A 152 -8.32 -33.84 2.21
#